data_AF-A0A2C1KD22-F1
#
_entry.id   AF-A0A2C1KD22-F1
#
_cell.length_a   1.000
_cell.length_b   1.000
_cell.length_c   1.000
_cell.angle_alpha   90.00
_cell.angle_beta   90.00
_cell.angle_gamma   90.00
#
_symmetry.space_group_name_H-M   'P 1'
#
loop_
_entity.id
_entity.type
_entity.pdbx_description
1 polymer ?
#
loop_
_entity_poly.entity_id
_entity_poly.type
_entity_poly.pdbx_seq_one_letter_code
_entity_poly.pdbx_strand_id
1 'polypeptide(L)'
;MKGMEDESADRKEYIELTRNVRYLKERGLMIYIIPSYRYADKKIARFLATHFNNIGVIKFSDEDYDDFKQTIFIGNKKGGKFKEFNKKLYDFLLEMDNEEFVKTKVTPINQMVGKHKWTVPVGALELKTFYSKLESKSNFYEGILQSKGFSAFKERSKPKQLVIGGNPCLPINQGQTSLLLASGAVNGEIGEGDHYHLVQGLEVVSKVTEEEVRPHDNGSKTVITKTRTKRDASIKFCTPSGLVGKMM
;
A
#
# COMPACT_ATOMS: atom_id res chain seq x y z
N MET A 1 31.27 31.01 -29.54
CA MET A 1 30.92 29.85 -28.71
C MET A 1 29.84 29.09 -29.46
N LYS A 2 30.20 28.00 -30.17
CA LYS A 2 29.24 27.17 -30.92
C LYS A 2 28.32 26.47 -29.91
N GLY A 3 27.01 26.53 -30.14
CA GLY A 3 25.98 26.03 -29.24
C GLY A 3 26.17 24.57 -28.89
N MET A 4 26.06 24.26 -27.60
CA MET A 4 25.84 22.89 -27.12
C MET A 4 24.51 22.42 -27.71
N GLU A 5 24.52 21.21 -28.27
CA GLU A 5 23.44 20.57 -29.00
C GLU A 5 22.07 20.61 -28.25
N ASP A 6 21.02 21.01 -28.99
CA ASP A 6 19.66 21.31 -28.53
C ASP A 6 18.84 20.09 -28.03
N GLU A 7 19.33 18.85 -28.15
CA GLU A 7 18.58 17.65 -27.72
C GLU A 7 18.29 17.61 -26.21
N SER A 8 19.15 18.26 -25.41
CA SER A 8 18.97 18.39 -23.95
C SER A 8 17.84 19.35 -23.60
N ALA A 9 17.76 20.48 -24.32
CA ALA A 9 16.66 21.40 -24.20
C ALA A 9 15.37 20.71 -24.64
N ASP A 10 15.41 19.96 -25.76
CA ASP A 10 14.23 19.28 -26.31
C ASP A 10 13.42 18.47 -25.30
N ARG A 11 14.11 17.81 -24.36
CA ARG A 11 13.50 17.03 -23.28
C ARG A 11 12.94 17.88 -22.14
N LYS A 12 13.47 19.07 -21.86
CA LYS A 12 13.12 19.87 -20.67
C LYS A 12 11.69 20.39 -20.73
N GLU A 13 11.24 20.97 -21.85
CA GLU A 13 9.88 21.47 -22.01
C GLU A 13 8.84 20.36 -21.82
N TYR A 14 9.04 19.20 -22.45
CA TYR A 14 8.15 18.05 -22.27
C TYR A 14 8.18 17.50 -20.83
N ILE A 15 9.36 17.41 -20.22
CA ILE A 15 9.50 16.98 -18.82
C ILE A 15 8.77 17.95 -17.88
N GLU A 16 8.95 19.25 -18.06
CA GLU A 16 8.28 20.28 -17.26
C GLU A 16 6.77 20.26 -17.49
N LEU A 17 6.29 20.15 -18.74
CA LEU A 17 4.87 20.01 -19.04
C LEU A 17 4.25 18.81 -18.32
N THR A 18 4.86 17.63 -18.47
CA THR A 18 4.33 16.39 -17.86
C THR A 18 4.43 16.39 -16.34
N ARG A 19 5.44 17.05 -15.77
CA ARG A 19 5.63 17.20 -14.32
C ARG A 19 4.59 18.15 -13.73
N ASN A 20 4.43 19.34 -14.29
CA ASN A 20 3.55 20.38 -13.76
C ASN A 20 2.07 20.00 -13.87
N VAL A 21 1.67 19.29 -14.94
CA VAL A 21 0.28 18.83 -15.11
C VAL A 21 -0.17 17.83 -14.03
N ARG A 22 0.76 17.19 -13.31
CA ARG A 22 0.42 16.31 -12.16
C ARG A 22 -0.17 17.10 -10.99
N TYR A 23 0.26 18.35 -10.82
CA TYR A 23 -0.20 19.24 -9.75
C TYR A 23 -1.43 20.05 -10.14
N LEU A 24 -1.76 20.10 -11.44
CA LEU A 24 -2.94 20.77 -11.93
C LEU A 24 -4.21 19.99 -11.58
N LYS A 25 -5.13 20.63 -10.85
CA LYS A 25 -6.45 20.08 -10.53
C LYS A 25 -7.23 19.74 -11.82
N GLU A 26 -8.12 18.75 -11.78
CA GLU A 26 -9.05 18.52 -12.89
C GLU A 26 -9.84 19.80 -13.20
N ARG A 27 -10.06 20.08 -14.48
CA ARG A 27 -10.65 21.33 -15.00
C ARG A 27 -9.82 22.58 -14.70
N GLY A 28 -8.66 22.45 -14.06
CA GLY A 28 -7.70 23.51 -13.80
C GLY A 28 -7.18 24.13 -15.10
N LEU A 29 -6.86 25.41 -15.07
CA LEU A 29 -6.32 26.15 -16.20
C LEU A 29 -4.80 26.02 -16.24
N MET A 30 -4.25 25.69 -17.41
CA MET A 30 -2.82 25.76 -17.68
C MET A 30 -2.55 26.87 -18.68
N ILE A 31 -1.51 27.66 -18.40
CA ILE A 31 -0.89 28.58 -19.35
C ILE A 31 0.54 28.06 -19.55
N TYR A 32 0.88 27.75 -20.78
CA TYR A 32 2.16 27.15 -21.15
C TYR A 32 2.77 27.99 -22.26
N ILE A 33 4.00 28.47 -22.05
CA ILE A 33 4.65 29.45 -22.92
C ILE A 33 5.99 28.85 -23.35
N ILE A 34 6.10 28.57 -24.64
CA ILE A 34 7.32 28.06 -25.28
C ILE A 34 7.41 28.67 -26.69
N PRO A 35 8.58 28.64 -27.33
CA PRO A 35 8.70 29.03 -28.73
C PRO A 35 7.76 28.20 -29.63
N SER A 36 7.25 28.81 -30.70
CA SER A 36 6.28 28.22 -31.63
C SER A 36 6.71 26.85 -32.15
N TYR A 37 7.92 26.75 -32.69
CA TYR A 37 8.47 25.50 -33.24
C TYR A 37 8.51 24.34 -32.25
N ARG A 38 8.64 24.62 -30.94
CA ARG A 38 8.68 23.59 -29.89
C ARG A 38 7.31 22.91 -29.71
N TYR A 39 6.21 23.54 -30.12
CA TYR A 39 4.90 22.88 -30.12
C TYR A 39 4.78 21.76 -31.16
N ALA A 40 5.59 21.79 -32.21
CA ALA A 40 5.59 20.76 -33.26
C ALA A 40 6.25 19.45 -32.83
N ASP A 41 6.92 19.41 -31.66
CA ASP A 41 7.37 18.16 -31.07
C ASP A 41 6.17 17.21 -30.85
N LYS A 42 6.25 16.01 -31.44
CA LYS A 42 5.16 15.03 -31.44
C LYS A 42 4.72 14.63 -30.02
N LYS A 43 5.63 14.61 -29.03
CA LYS A 43 5.30 14.27 -27.65
C LYS A 43 4.54 15.41 -26.98
N ILE A 44 4.99 16.66 -27.16
CA ILE A 44 4.31 17.86 -26.66
C ILE A 44 2.92 17.98 -27.30
N ALA A 45 2.84 17.98 -28.63
CA ALA A 45 1.59 18.09 -29.38
C ALA A 45 0.57 17.00 -28.97
N ARG A 46 1.01 15.73 -28.92
CA ARG A 46 0.16 14.61 -28.50
C ARG A 46 -0.33 14.80 -27.07
N PHE A 47 0.55 15.21 -26.16
CA PHE A 47 0.21 15.39 -24.76
C PHE A 47 -0.85 16.48 -24.59
N LEU A 48 -0.65 17.66 -25.19
CA LEU A 48 -1.60 18.77 -25.15
C LEU A 48 -2.96 18.39 -25.75
N ALA A 49 -2.97 17.78 -26.94
CA ALA A 49 -4.20 17.33 -27.63
C ALA A 49 -5.00 16.29 -26.84
N THR A 50 -4.32 15.46 -26.05
CA THR A 50 -4.95 14.42 -25.22
C THR A 50 -5.47 15.00 -23.91
N HIS A 51 -4.72 15.90 -23.26
CA HIS A 51 -4.95 16.25 -21.85
C HIS A 51 -5.82 17.49 -21.63
N PHE A 52 -6.03 18.32 -22.64
CA PHE A 52 -6.67 19.63 -22.49
C PHE A 52 -7.91 19.81 -23.37
N ASN A 53 -8.83 20.66 -22.92
CA ASN A 53 -9.99 21.18 -23.63
C ASN A 53 -10.10 22.70 -23.40
N ASN A 54 -11.07 23.36 -24.05
CA ASN A 54 -11.23 24.82 -24.00
C ASN A 54 -9.91 25.54 -24.31
N ILE A 55 -9.33 25.22 -25.47
CA ILE A 55 -7.95 25.56 -25.84
C ILE A 55 -7.91 26.89 -26.59
N GLY A 56 -6.90 27.72 -26.29
CA GLY A 56 -6.41 28.78 -27.17
C GLY A 56 -4.92 28.60 -27.41
N VAL A 57 -4.49 28.77 -28.65
CA VAL A 57 -3.07 28.87 -29.03
C VAL A 57 -2.88 30.23 -29.67
N ILE A 58 -2.02 31.05 -29.09
CA ILE A 58 -1.88 32.46 -29.42
C ILE A 58 -0.42 32.88 -29.35
N LYS A 59 0.02 33.67 -30.32
CA LYS A 59 1.37 34.20 -30.36
C LYS A 59 1.46 35.51 -29.58
N PHE A 60 2.68 35.88 -29.21
CA PHE A 60 2.95 37.22 -28.69
C PHE A 60 2.62 38.30 -29.74
N SER A 61 2.63 39.57 -29.34
CA SER A 61 2.48 40.73 -30.23
C SER A 61 3.41 40.60 -31.43
N ASP A 62 3.03 41.13 -32.59
CA ASP A 62 3.92 41.14 -33.75
C ASP A 62 5.24 41.87 -33.46
N GLU A 63 5.24 42.84 -32.53
CA GLU A 63 6.44 43.54 -32.03
C GLU A 63 7.39 42.65 -31.22
N ASP A 64 6.87 41.71 -30.42
CA ASP A 64 7.67 40.89 -29.49
C ASP A 64 7.91 39.46 -30.03
N TYR A 65 7.12 39.04 -31.02
CA TYR A 65 7.14 37.66 -31.49
C TYR A 65 8.45 37.30 -32.19
N ASP A 66 9.03 38.20 -32.99
CA ASP A 66 10.21 37.87 -33.79
C ASP A 66 11.48 37.64 -32.93
N ASP A 67 11.54 38.19 -31.70
CA ASP A 67 12.70 38.05 -30.80
C ASP A 67 12.84 36.63 -30.22
N PHE A 68 11.73 36.05 -29.75
CA PHE A 68 11.75 34.78 -29.01
C PHE A 68 10.78 33.72 -29.57
N LYS A 69 10.01 34.08 -30.61
CA LYS A 69 8.98 33.25 -31.24
C LYS A 69 7.97 32.69 -30.25
N GLN A 70 7.72 33.39 -29.14
CA GLN A 70 6.94 32.87 -28.03
C GLN A 70 5.46 32.73 -28.40
N THR A 71 4.93 31.54 -28.11
CA THR A 71 3.53 31.21 -28.26
C THR A 71 2.97 30.67 -26.94
N ILE A 72 1.78 31.12 -26.61
CA ILE A 72 1.03 30.78 -25.42
C ILE A 72 -0.02 29.75 -25.78
N PHE A 73 0.04 28.60 -25.11
CA PHE A 73 -1.05 27.65 -25.01
C PHE A 73 -1.83 27.90 -23.74
N ILE A 74 -3.15 28.06 -23.84
CA ILE A 74 -4.06 28.18 -22.71
C ILE A 74 -5.11 27.08 -22.81
N GLY A 75 -5.34 26.30 -21.75
CA GLY A 75 -6.38 25.27 -21.79
C GLY A 75 -6.75 24.72 -20.42
N ASN A 76 -7.97 24.19 -20.31
CA ASN A 76 -8.44 23.51 -19.12
C ASN A 76 -8.06 22.02 -19.17
N LYS A 77 -7.56 21.48 -18.06
CA LYS A 77 -7.24 20.04 -17.93
C LYS A 77 -8.52 19.22 -18.00
N LYS A 78 -8.58 18.26 -18.92
CA LYS A 78 -9.67 17.27 -18.98
C LYS A 78 -9.73 16.47 -17.69
N GLY A 79 -10.95 16.29 -17.16
CA GLY A 79 -11.21 15.37 -16.05
C GLY A 79 -11.46 13.95 -16.53
N GLY A 80 -11.43 13.00 -15.60
CA GLY A 80 -11.78 11.60 -15.87
C GLY A 80 -10.64 10.74 -16.46
N LYS A 81 -10.88 9.43 -16.48
CA LYS A 81 -9.88 8.42 -16.90
C LYS A 81 -9.73 8.32 -18.42
N PHE A 82 -10.83 8.46 -19.17
CA PHE A 82 -10.82 8.41 -20.63
C PHE A 82 -10.81 9.82 -21.20
N LYS A 83 -9.78 10.11 -22.01
CA LYS A 83 -9.60 11.41 -22.63
C LYS A 83 -9.66 11.26 -24.13
N GLU A 84 -10.63 11.92 -24.75
CA GLU A 84 -10.73 11.98 -26.19
C GLU A 84 -9.53 12.73 -26.77
N PHE A 85 -8.91 12.17 -27.80
CA PHE A 85 -7.79 12.79 -28.48
C PHE A 85 -8.27 13.86 -29.46
N ASN A 86 -7.83 15.10 -29.30
CA ASN A 86 -8.19 16.18 -30.22
C ASN A 86 -7.25 16.18 -31.45
N LYS A 87 -7.65 15.47 -32.50
CA LYS A 87 -6.86 15.39 -33.75
C LYS A 87 -6.63 16.76 -34.40
N LYS A 88 -7.64 17.63 -34.42
CA LYS A 88 -7.52 18.98 -35.02
C LYS A 88 -6.45 19.83 -34.32
N LEU A 89 -6.42 19.80 -32.99
CA LEU A 89 -5.37 20.49 -32.23
C LEU A 89 -4.00 19.87 -32.51
N TYR A 90 -3.90 18.55 -32.55
CA TYR A 90 -2.63 17.88 -32.82
C TYR A 90 -2.06 18.28 -34.18
N ASP A 91 -2.87 18.21 -35.24
CA ASP A 91 -2.47 18.59 -36.59
C ASP A 91 -2.08 20.08 -36.64
N PHE A 92 -2.84 20.96 -35.97
CA PHE A 92 -2.51 22.38 -35.85
C PHE A 92 -1.15 22.63 -35.16
N LEU A 93 -0.86 21.91 -34.07
CA LEU A 93 0.40 22.08 -33.34
C LEU A 93 1.62 21.59 -34.13
N LEU A 94 1.46 20.59 -35.01
CA LEU A 94 2.54 20.13 -35.88
C LEU A 94 2.95 21.17 -36.94
N GLU A 95 2.03 22.05 -37.33
CA GLU A 95 2.32 23.15 -38.27
C GLU A 95 3.04 24.34 -37.61
N MET A 96 3.20 24.33 -36.28
CA MET A 96 3.79 25.46 -35.54
C MET A 96 5.30 25.65 -35.75
N ASP A 97 5.98 24.72 -36.43
CA ASP A 97 7.36 24.89 -36.91
C ASP A 97 7.44 25.78 -38.17
N ASN A 98 6.34 25.94 -38.89
CA ASN A 98 6.27 26.80 -40.05
C ASN A 98 5.98 28.26 -39.62
N GLU A 99 6.97 29.14 -39.78
CA GLU A 99 6.85 30.53 -39.34
C GLU A 99 5.75 31.31 -40.07
N GLU A 100 5.56 31.07 -41.37
CA GLU A 100 4.49 31.71 -42.16
C GLU A 100 3.11 31.26 -41.67
N PHE A 101 2.98 29.99 -41.31
CA PHE A 101 1.76 29.48 -40.69
C PHE A 101 1.50 30.19 -39.36
N VAL A 102 2.51 30.35 -38.50
CA VAL A 102 2.33 31.04 -37.21
C VAL A 102 1.96 32.50 -37.40
N LYS A 103 2.62 33.22 -38.33
CA LYS A 103 2.34 34.63 -38.57
C LYS A 103 0.92 34.87 -39.09
N THR A 104 0.41 33.98 -39.93
CA THR A 104 -0.89 34.16 -40.62
C THR A 104 -2.07 33.49 -39.90
N LYS A 105 -1.88 32.35 -39.25
CA LYS A 105 -2.95 31.53 -38.67
C LYS A 105 -3.07 31.61 -37.16
N VAL A 106 -2.02 32.05 -36.46
CA VAL A 106 -2.04 32.16 -34.99
C VAL A 106 -2.35 33.60 -34.60
N THR A 107 -3.42 33.79 -33.83
CA THR A 107 -3.85 35.13 -33.40
C THR A 107 -2.84 35.72 -32.40
N PRO A 108 -2.45 37.00 -32.54
CA PRO A 108 -1.62 37.66 -31.53
C PRO A 108 -2.39 37.98 -30.24
N ILE A 109 -1.69 37.98 -29.11
CA ILE A 109 -2.29 38.10 -27.77
C ILE A 109 -3.10 39.39 -27.57
N ASN A 110 -2.62 40.52 -28.11
CA ASN A 110 -3.30 41.82 -28.03
C ASN A 110 -4.71 41.78 -28.65
N GLN A 111 -4.94 40.93 -29.65
CA GLN A 111 -6.24 40.75 -30.28
C GLN A 111 -7.16 39.79 -29.53
N MET A 112 -6.69 39.08 -28.50
CA MET A 112 -7.50 38.13 -27.73
C MET A 112 -8.12 38.72 -26.47
N VAL A 113 -7.62 39.86 -26.00
CA VAL A 113 -8.10 40.50 -24.77
C VAL A 113 -9.60 40.77 -24.87
N GLY A 114 -10.37 40.22 -23.93
CA GLY A 114 -11.83 40.39 -23.88
C GLY A 114 -12.65 39.46 -24.79
N LYS A 115 -12.04 38.71 -25.70
CA LYS A 115 -12.78 37.83 -26.65
C LYS A 115 -13.19 36.48 -26.06
N HIS A 116 -12.40 35.94 -25.14
CA HIS A 116 -12.67 34.65 -24.52
C HIS A 116 -12.34 34.67 -23.03
N LYS A 117 -13.12 33.93 -22.24
CA LYS A 117 -12.94 33.82 -20.78
C LYS A 117 -12.72 32.38 -20.41
N TRP A 118 -11.58 32.09 -19.77
CA TRP A 118 -11.31 30.80 -19.16
C TRP A 118 -11.73 30.81 -17.70
N THR A 119 -12.43 29.76 -17.28
CA THR A 119 -12.80 29.58 -15.87
C THR A 119 -11.70 28.83 -15.13
N VAL A 120 -11.32 29.35 -13.96
CA VAL A 120 -10.41 28.66 -13.03
C VAL A 120 -11.26 28.02 -11.93
N PRO A 121 -11.15 26.70 -11.68
CA PRO A 121 -11.92 26.05 -10.63
C PRO A 121 -11.46 26.53 -9.25
N VAL A 122 -12.39 26.56 -8.30
CA VAL A 122 -12.09 26.94 -6.91
C VAL A 122 -11.02 26.00 -6.34
N GLY A 123 -9.99 26.60 -5.73
CA GLY A 123 -8.90 25.89 -5.07
C GLY A 123 -9.34 25.17 -3.79
N ALA A 124 -8.49 24.30 -3.26
CA ALA A 124 -8.71 23.77 -1.91
C ALA A 124 -8.49 24.91 -0.91
N LEU A 125 -9.49 25.21 -0.08
CA LEU A 125 -9.39 26.23 0.97
C LEU A 125 -8.65 25.70 2.20
N GLU A 126 -8.72 24.39 2.43
CA GLU A 126 -7.98 23.72 3.51
C GLU A 126 -6.60 23.29 3.02
N LEU A 127 -5.56 23.93 3.57
CA LEU A 127 -4.18 23.52 3.39
C LEU A 127 -3.96 22.20 4.14
N LYS A 128 -3.84 21.10 3.40
CA LYS A 128 -3.33 19.85 3.98
C LYS A 128 -1.86 20.03 4.32
N THR A 129 -1.42 19.53 5.46
CA THR A 129 -0.01 19.48 5.81
C THR A 129 0.75 18.74 4.71
N PHE A 130 1.62 19.45 3.99
CA PHE A 130 2.45 18.88 2.95
C PHE A 130 3.91 19.08 3.34
N TYR A 131 4.74 18.09 3.03
CA TYR A 131 6.18 18.22 3.17
C TYR A 131 6.73 18.81 1.88
N SER A 132 7.64 19.78 2.00
CA SER A 132 8.29 20.45 0.88
C SER A 132 9.08 19.49 -0.03
N LYS A 133 9.38 18.27 0.45
CA LYS A 133 10.12 17.25 -0.28
C LYS A 133 9.39 15.91 -0.20
N LEU A 134 8.95 15.41 -1.35
CA LEU A 134 8.59 14.00 -1.52
C LEU A 134 9.90 13.21 -1.63
N GLU A 135 10.51 12.89 -0.49
CA GLU A 135 11.67 12.00 -0.42
C GLU A 135 11.30 10.60 -0.93
N SER A 136 12.26 9.90 -1.53
CA SER A 136 12.02 8.56 -2.03
C SER A 136 11.64 7.63 -0.88
N LYS A 137 10.60 6.81 -1.06
CA LYS A 137 10.19 5.81 -0.06
C LYS A 137 11.36 4.91 0.36
N SER A 138 12.28 4.62 -0.56
CA SER A 138 13.51 3.84 -0.31
C SER A 138 14.32 4.38 0.87
N ASN A 139 14.36 5.70 1.04
CA ASN A 139 15.22 6.36 2.03
C ASN A 139 14.71 6.16 3.46
N PHE A 140 13.45 5.75 3.63
CA PHE A 140 12.85 5.51 4.95
C PHE A 140 12.92 4.04 5.38
N TYR A 141 13.29 3.10 4.50
CA TYR A 141 13.26 1.67 4.83
C TYR A 141 14.20 1.33 5.99
N GLU A 142 15.46 1.74 5.93
CA GLU A 142 16.43 1.46 6.99
C GLU A 142 16.00 2.09 8.32
N GLY A 143 15.53 3.34 8.27
CA GLY A 143 15.04 4.05 9.45
C GLY A 143 13.83 3.36 10.11
N ILE A 144 12.89 2.83 9.31
CA ILE A 144 11.75 2.07 9.82
C ILE A 144 12.22 0.74 10.42
N LEU A 145 13.09 0.01 9.72
CA LEU A 145 13.61 -1.29 10.17
C LEU A 145 14.34 -1.20 11.52
N GLN A 146 15.08 -0.11 11.74
CA GLN A 146 15.81 0.16 12.99
C GLN A 146 14.97 0.91 14.03
N SER A 147 13.75 1.31 13.70
CA SER A 147 12.92 2.08 14.64
C SER A 147 12.51 1.25 15.85
N LYS A 148 12.52 1.88 17.03
CA LYS A 148 12.05 1.27 18.28
C LYS A 148 10.60 0.79 18.17
N GLY A 149 9.76 1.54 17.46
CA GLY A 149 8.36 1.19 17.22
C GLY A 149 8.21 -0.10 16.40
N PHE A 150 9.00 -0.26 15.34
CA PHE A 150 8.97 -1.47 14.52
C PHE A 150 9.54 -2.68 15.27
N SER A 151 10.60 -2.51 16.06
CA SER A 151 11.09 -3.56 16.96
C SER A 151 10.02 -4.00 17.97
N ALA A 152 9.34 -3.06 18.61
CA ALA A 152 8.25 -3.38 19.53
C ALA A 152 7.07 -4.10 18.83
N PHE A 153 6.78 -3.73 17.57
CA PHE A 153 5.77 -4.40 16.76
C PHE A 153 6.15 -5.86 16.46
N LYS A 154 7.42 -6.12 16.07
CA LYS A 154 7.92 -7.48 15.85
C LYS A 154 7.78 -8.34 17.11
N GLU A 155 8.21 -7.84 18.26
CA GLU A 155 8.14 -8.58 19.52
C GLU A 155 6.69 -8.94 19.91
N ARG A 156 5.74 -8.01 19.71
CA ARG A 156 4.33 -8.28 19.99
C ARG A 156 3.69 -9.27 19.02
N SER A 157 4.24 -9.37 17.80
CA SER A 157 3.71 -10.23 16.74
C SER A 157 4.32 -11.63 16.75
N LYS A 158 5.41 -11.85 17.49
CA LYS A 158 5.99 -13.19 17.67
C LYS A 158 4.98 -14.07 18.42
N PRO A 159 4.72 -15.31 17.96
CA PRO A 159 3.97 -16.29 18.73
C PRO A 159 4.61 -16.43 20.12
N LYS A 160 3.81 -16.27 21.18
CA LYS A 160 4.30 -16.47 22.54
C LYS A 160 4.65 -17.94 22.72
N GLN A 161 5.93 -18.26 22.77
CA GLN A 161 6.40 -19.59 23.12
C GLN A 161 6.22 -19.77 24.63
N LEU A 162 5.52 -20.83 25.02
CA LEU A 162 5.25 -21.10 26.42
C LEU A 162 6.51 -21.72 27.02
N VAL A 163 7.30 -20.90 27.73
CA VAL A 163 8.50 -21.38 28.44
C VAL A 163 8.04 -22.05 29.72
N ILE A 164 8.09 -23.38 29.75
CA ILE A 164 7.94 -24.13 31.00
C ILE A 164 9.29 -24.11 31.70
N GLY A 165 9.45 -23.21 32.67
CA GLY A 165 10.63 -23.15 33.53
C GLY A 165 10.31 -23.59 34.96
N GLY A 166 11.34 -24.03 35.68
CA GLY A 166 11.30 -24.29 37.12
C GLY A 166 11.40 -25.76 37.49
N ASN A 167 12.04 -26.03 38.64
CA ASN A 167 11.97 -27.32 39.33
C ASN A 167 10.91 -27.18 40.43
N PRO A 168 9.65 -27.58 40.18
CA PRO A 168 8.61 -27.42 41.19
C PRO A 168 9.02 -28.19 42.46
N CYS A 169 8.93 -27.53 43.62
CA CYS A 169 9.32 -28.15 44.89
C CYS A 169 8.42 -29.33 45.29
N LEU A 170 7.29 -29.50 44.61
CA LEU A 170 6.35 -30.61 44.77
C LEU A 170 6.01 -31.21 43.40
N PRO A 171 5.73 -32.53 43.32
CA PRO A 171 5.25 -33.14 42.10
C PRO A 171 3.97 -32.45 41.58
N ILE A 172 3.90 -32.26 40.27
CA ILE A 172 2.74 -31.66 39.61
C ILE A 172 1.54 -32.59 39.79
N ASN A 173 0.43 -32.07 40.30
CA ASN A 173 -0.78 -32.87 40.50
C ASN A 173 -1.56 -33.06 39.19
N GLN A 174 -2.49 -34.02 39.16
CA GLN A 174 -3.23 -34.38 37.94
C GLN A 174 -3.95 -33.19 37.28
N GLY A 175 -4.56 -32.31 38.06
CA GLY A 175 -5.25 -31.12 37.52
C GLY A 175 -4.29 -30.10 36.90
N GLN A 176 -3.12 -29.90 37.51
CA GLN A 176 -2.06 -29.05 36.97
C GLN A 176 -1.46 -29.63 35.69
N THR A 177 -1.28 -30.95 35.60
CA THR A 177 -0.85 -31.63 34.37
C THR A 177 -1.88 -31.44 33.26
N SER A 178 -3.17 -31.62 33.53
CA SER A 178 -4.24 -31.35 32.55
C SER A 178 -4.22 -29.90 32.06
N LEU A 179 -3.95 -28.93 32.94
CA LEU A 179 -3.84 -27.51 32.56
C LEU A 179 -2.63 -27.24 31.65
N LEU A 180 -1.48 -27.87 31.93
CA LEU A 180 -0.28 -27.78 31.07
C LEU A 180 -0.50 -28.44 29.71
N LEU A 181 -1.24 -29.55 29.66
CA LEU A 181 -1.63 -30.20 28.40
C LEU A 181 -2.54 -29.28 27.57
N ALA A 182 -3.57 -28.70 28.20
CA ALA A 182 -4.53 -27.82 27.55
C ALA A 182 -3.91 -26.49 27.07
N SER A 183 -2.86 -26.00 27.73
CA SER A 183 -2.13 -24.80 27.31
C SER A 183 -1.10 -25.08 26.20
N GLY A 184 -0.98 -26.33 25.76
CA GLY A 184 -0.02 -26.75 24.73
C GLY A 184 1.42 -26.83 25.23
N ALA A 185 1.62 -26.75 26.55
CA ALA A 185 2.93 -26.75 27.18
C ALA A 185 3.66 -28.10 26.96
N VAL A 186 2.93 -29.20 27.00
CA VAL A 186 3.49 -30.56 26.87
C VAL A 186 3.64 -30.99 25.40
N ASN A 187 3.29 -30.14 24.44
CA ASN A 187 3.42 -30.43 23.02
C ASN A 187 4.75 -29.92 22.50
N GLY A 188 5.51 -30.77 21.81
CA GLY A 188 6.75 -30.36 21.18
C GLY A 188 7.80 -31.46 21.12
N GLU A 189 9.03 -31.02 20.93
CA GLU A 189 10.22 -31.87 20.87
C GLU A 189 10.91 -31.94 22.23
N ILE A 190 11.30 -33.14 22.66
CA ILE A 190 11.97 -33.40 23.93
C ILE A 190 13.20 -34.26 23.69
N GLY A 191 14.33 -33.89 24.31
CA GLY A 191 15.58 -34.62 24.23
C GLY A 191 16.37 -34.34 22.94
N GLU A 192 17.51 -35.02 22.79
CA GLU A 192 18.44 -34.85 21.66
C GLU A 192 18.96 -36.22 21.20
N GLY A 193 19.35 -36.33 19.92
CA GLY A 193 19.92 -37.55 19.35
C GLY A 193 18.99 -38.77 19.42
N ASP A 194 19.49 -39.90 19.92
CA ASP A 194 18.72 -41.15 20.06
C ASP A 194 17.60 -41.05 21.11
N HIS A 195 17.64 -40.01 21.97
CA HIS A 195 16.60 -39.69 22.94
C HIS A 195 15.68 -38.55 22.50
N TYR A 196 15.70 -38.17 21.22
CA TYR A 196 14.79 -37.16 20.67
C TYR A 196 13.37 -37.73 20.49
N HIS A 197 12.37 -37.12 21.09
CA HIS A 197 10.98 -37.58 21.01
C HIS A 197 10.07 -36.42 20.65
N LEU A 198 9.16 -36.64 19.71
CA LEU A 198 8.03 -35.74 19.48
C LEU A 198 6.89 -36.15 20.39
N VAL A 199 6.39 -35.23 21.19
CA VAL A 199 5.41 -35.49 22.23
C VAL A 199 4.15 -34.67 21.99
N GLN A 200 3.01 -35.34 22.12
CA GLN A 200 1.69 -34.72 22.08
C GLN A 200 0.89 -35.12 23.31
N GLY A 201 0.55 -34.13 24.10
CA GLY A 201 -0.31 -34.24 25.26
C GLY A 201 -1.80 -34.23 24.91
N LEU A 202 -2.58 -35.07 25.57
CA LEU A 202 -4.02 -35.19 25.41
C LEU A 202 -4.71 -35.30 26.78
N GLU A 203 -5.79 -34.53 26.98
CA GLU A 203 -6.68 -34.72 28.13
C GLU A 203 -7.73 -35.79 27.79
N VAL A 204 -7.85 -36.81 28.64
CA VAL A 204 -8.85 -37.87 28.54
C VAL A 204 -9.89 -37.65 29.63
N VAL A 205 -11.10 -37.26 29.24
CA VAL A 205 -12.22 -37.05 30.16
C VAL A 205 -13.13 -38.26 30.16
N SER A 206 -13.32 -38.87 31.33
CA SER A 206 -14.24 -39.99 31.54
C SER A 206 -15.23 -39.69 32.67
N LYS A 207 -16.37 -40.38 32.68
CA LYS A 207 -17.35 -40.31 33.78
C LYS A 207 -17.28 -41.62 34.55
N VAL A 208 -17.03 -41.52 35.85
CA VAL A 208 -17.06 -42.66 36.77
C VAL A 208 -18.35 -42.54 37.58
N THR A 209 -19.14 -43.61 37.56
CA THR A 209 -20.37 -43.71 38.34
C THR A 209 -20.16 -44.73 39.43
N GLU A 210 -20.24 -44.31 40.68
CA GLU A 210 -20.19 -45.19 41.85
C GLU A 210 -21.61 -45.31 42.42
N GLU A 211 -22.03 -46.55 42.65
CA GLU A 211 -23.32 -46.84 43.28
C GLU A 211 -23.07 -47.31 44.71
N GLU A 212 -23.50 -46.51 45.67
CA GLU A 212 -23.44 -46.84 47.09
C GLU A 212 -24.83 -47.34 47.51
N VAL A 213 -24.95 -48.65 47.78
CA VAL A 213 -26.22 -49.26 48.21
C VAL A 213 -26.29 -49.26 49.72
N ARG A 214 -27.22 -48.49 50.28
CA ARG A 214 -27.48 -48.47 51.73
C ARG A 214 -28.73 -49.32 52.04
N PRO A 215 -28.58 -50.46 52.73
CA PRO A 215 -29.72 -51.26 53.16
C PRO A 215 -30.40 -50.63 54.39
N HIS A 216 -31.73 -50.69 54.44
CA HIS A 216 -32.53 -50.32 55.62
C HIS A 216 -33.11 -51.57 56.30
N ASP A 217 -33.34 -51.50 57.62
CA ASP A 217 -33.82 -52.62 58.45
C ASP A 217 -35.19 -53.19 58.05
N ASN A 218 -35.97 -52.47 57.24
CA ASN A 218 -37.26 -52.93 56.71
C ASN A 218 -37.16 -53.70 55.38
N GLY A 219 -35.95 -54.03 54.92
CA GLY A 219 -35.70 -54.76 53.68
C GLY A 219 -35.67 -53.90 52.41
N SER A 220 -35.96 -52.58 52.49
CA SER A 220 -35.81 -51.66 51.36
C SER A 220 -34.36 -51.21 51.18
N LYS A 221 -33.95 -50.97 49.93
CA LYS A 221 -32.59 -50.53 49.57
C LYS A 221 -32.64 -49.17 48.90
N THR A 222 -31.80 -48.24 49.35
CA THR A 222 -31.58 -46.96 48.68
C THR A 222 -30.28 -47.04 47.89
N VAL A 223 -30.35 -46.87 46.57
CA VAL A 223 -29.17 -46.82 45.70
C VAL A 223 -28.80 -45.35 45.49
N ILE A 224 -27.64 -44.94 46.01
CA ILE A 224 -27.10 -43.60 45.79
C ILE A 224 -26.12 -43.67 44.63
N THR A 225 -26.53 -43.16 43.46
CA THR A 225 -25.67 -43.05 42.27
C THR A 225 -24.89 -41.74 42.33
N LYS A 226 -23.57 -41.81 42.55
CA LYS A 226 -22.66 -40.67 42.49
C LYS A 226 -21.92 -40.69 41.15
N THR A 227 -22.18 -39.71 40.30
CA THR A 227 -21.42 -39.52 39.06
C THR A 227 -20.34 -38.47 39.25
N ARG A 228 -19.08 -38.84 39.02
CA ARG A 228 -17.93 -37.92 39.06
C ARG A 228 -17.22 -37.91 37.70
N THR A 229 -16.87 -36.71 37.24
CA THR A 229 -15.98 -36.54 36.08
C THR A 229 -14.55 -36.82 36.51
N LYS A 230 -13.90 -37.79 35.86
CA LYS A 230 -12.48 -38.10 36.01
C LYS A 230 -11.72 -37.56 34.79
N ARG A 231 -10.63 -36.86 35.04
CA ARG A 231 -9.77 -36.27 33.99
C ARG A 231 -8.39 -36.91 34.12
N ASP A 232 -7.99 -37.67 33.13
CA ASP A 232 -6.68 -38.32 33.06
C ASP A 232 -5.82 -37.64 31.98
N ALA A 233 -4.51 -37.64 32.20
CA ALA A 233 -3.54 -37.15 31.23
C ALA A 233 -3.08 -38.33 30.37
N SER A 234 -2.97 -38.16 29.06
CA SER A 234 -2.33 -39.14 28.19
C SER A 234 -1.33 -38.46 27.28
N ILE A 235 -0.19 -39.10 27.09
CA ILE A 235 0.90 -38.58 26.28
C ILE A 235 1.16 -39.56 25.15
N LYS A 236 1.04 -39.09 23.91
CA LYS A 236 1.54 -39.81 22.74
C LYS A 236 2.94 -39.34 22.45
N PHE A 237 3.84 -40.25 22.10
CA PHE A 237 5.20 -39.91 21.72
C PHE A 237 5.60 -40.63 20.44
N CYS A 238 6.52 -40.02 19.68
CA CYS A 238 7.16 -40.60 18.51
C CYS A 238 8.68 -40.54 18.69
N THR A 239 9.36 -41.67 18.56
CA THR A 239 10.82 -41.78 18.65
C THR A 239 11.48 -41.36 17.32
N PRO A 240 12.81 -41.17 17.27
CA PRO A 240 13.53 -40.85 16.02
C PRO A 240 13.43 -41.97 14.99
N SER A 241 13.28 -43.21 15.45
CA SER A 241 13.07 -44.41 14.62
C SER A 241 11.63 -44.53 14.07
N GLY A 242 10.73 -43.60 14.42
CA GLY A 242 9.34 -43.60 13.95
C GLY A 242 8.40 -44.51 14.76
N LEU A 243 8.84 -45.02 15.92
CA LEU A 243 7.97 -45.80 16.80
C LEU A 243 7.03 -44.85 17.54
N VAL A 244 5.72 -45.10 17.41
CA VAL A 244 4.67 -44.32 18.08
C VAL A 244 4.15 -45.09 19.29
N GLY A 245 4.24 -44.47 20.47
CA GLY A 245 3.77 -45.03 21.73
C GLY A 245 2.76 -44.13 22.43
N LYS A 246 2.09 -44.69 23.45
CA LYS A 246 1.13 -43.97 24.30
C LYS A 246 1.40 -44.30 25.76
N MET A 247 1.55 -43.26 26.59
CA MET A 247 1.51 -43.34 28.05
C MET A 247 0.18 -42.79 28.56
N MET A 248 -0.37 -43.44 29.59
CA MET A 248 -1.52 -43.00 30.38
C MET A 248 -1.10 -42.75 31.81
#